data_AF-A0A6B3CFG5-F1
#
_entry.id   AF-A0A6B3CFG5-F1
#
_cell.length_a   1.000
_cell.length_b   1.000
_cell.length_c   1.000
_cell.angle_alpha   90.00
_cell.angle_beta   90.00
_cell.angle_gamma   90.00
#
_symmetry.space_group_name_H-M   'P 1'
#
loop_
_entity.id
_entity.type
_entity.pdbx_description
1 polymer ?
#
loop_
_entity_poly.entity_id
_entity_poly.type
_entity_poly.pdbx_seq_one_letter_code
_entity_poly.pdbx_strand_id
1 'polypeptide(L)' 'MTTDPSLVLRTYADAAHTAYETLTALDQLSGDGDFGDNLCEGLDRVTGALDAHPDEPP' A
#
# COMPACT_ATOMS: atom_id res chain seq x y z
N MET A 1 -10.72 1.48 -21.18
CA MET A 1 -10.94 0.88 -19.85
C MET A 1 -10.82 2.00 -18.85
N THR A 2 -11.85 2.27 -18.08
CA THR A 2 -11.76 3.17 -16.92
C THR A 2 -11.34 2.28 -15.76
N THR A 3 -10.16 2.50 -15.22
CA THR A 3 -9.66 1.73 -14.08
C THR A 3 -10.38 2.22 -12.82
N ASP A 4 -10.90 1.31 -12.01
CA ASP A 4 -11.45 1.63 -10.68
C ASP A 4 -10.29 1.98 -9.73
N PRO A 5 -10.16 3.26 -9.30
CA PRO A 5 -9.03 3.68 -8.47
C PRO A 5 -9.02 3.00 -7.10
N SER A 6 -10.20 2.75 -6.52
CA SER A 6 -10.33 2.10 -5.21
C SER A 6 -9.90 0.64 -5.28
N LEU A 7 -10.27 -0.06 -6.35
CA LEU A 7 -9.81 -1.43 -6.59
C LEU A 7 -8.29 -1.49 -6.80
N VAL A 8 -7.71 -0.53 -7.52
CA VAL A 8 -6.25 -0.46 -7.71
C VAL A 8 -5.53 -0.28 -6.39
N LEU A 9 -5.98 0.66 -5.55
CA LEU A 9 -5.33 0.96 -4.28
C LEU A 9 -5.40 -0.23 -3.31
N ARG A 10 -6.55 -0.93 -3.25
CA ARG A 10 -6.68 -2.16 -2.46
C ARG A 10 -5.77 -3.27 -2.97
N THR A 11 -5.73 -3.47 -4.29
CA THR A 11 -4.83 -4.47 -4.91
C THR A 11 -3.36 -4.14 -4.64
N TYR A 12 -3.01 -2.86 -4.63
CA TYR A 12 -1.65 -2.43 -4.32
C TYR A 12 -1.28 -2.65 -2.85
N ALA A 13 -2.18 -2.37 -1.92
CA ALA A 13 -1.99 -2.68 -0.50
C ALA A 13 -1.71 -4.17 -0.29
N ASP A 14 -2.52 -5.05 -0.89
CA ASP A 14 -2.32 -6.51 -0.80
C ASP A 14 -0.96 -6.94 -1.36
N ALA A 15 -0.56 -6.38 -2.51
CA ALA A 15 0.72 -6.66 -3.13
C ALA A 15 1.90 -6.17 -2.27
N ALA A 16 1.78 -5.00 -1.65
CA ALA A 16 2.79 -4.44 -0.75
C ALA A 16 2.96 -5.30 0.51
N HIS A 17 1.86 -5.73 1.14
CA HIS A 17 1.88 -6.65 2.28
C HIS A 17 2.53 -8.00 1.90
N THR A 18 2.20 -8.54 0.74
CA THR A 18 2.82 -9.79 0.24
C THR A 18 4.32 -9.64 0.02
N ALA A 19 4.78 -8.48 -0.44
CA ALA A 19 6.18 -8.20 -0.74
C ALA A 19 6.97 -7.64 0.46
N TYR A 20 6.33 -7.41 1.61
CA TYR A 20 6.85 -6.67 2.76
C TYR A 20 8.29 -7.07 3.14
N GLU A 21 8.53 -8.38 3.33
CA GLU A 21 9.85 -8.87 3.75
C GLU A 21 10.92 -8.61 2.69
N THR A 22 10.57 -8.76 1.40
CA THR A 22 11.50 -8.53 0.28
C THR A 22 11.83 -7.04 0.16
N LEU A 23 10.81 -6.18 0.27
CA LEU A 23 10.95 -4.74 0.20
C LEU A 23 11.82 -4.19 1.34
N THR A 24 11.59 -4.68 2.56
CA THR A 24 12.41 -4.37 3.75
C THR A 24 13.84 -4.86 3.58
N ALA A 25 14.04 -6.09 3.11
CA ALA A 25 15.37 -6.66 2.92
C ALA A 25 16.17 -5.92 1.84
N LEU A 26 15.53 -5.49 0.75
CA LEU A 26 16.19 -4.70 -0.28
C LEU A 26 16.64 -3.34 0.25
N ASP A 27 15.78 -2.70 1.05
CA ASP A 27 16.11 -1.40 1.65
C ASP A 27 17.27 -1.52 2.66
N GLN A 28 17.35 -2.60 3.44
CA GLN A 28 18.50 -2.84 4.32
C GLN A 28 19.86 -2.94 3.59
N LEU A 29 19.88 -3.25 2.29
CA LEU A 29 21.12 -3.30 1.52
C LEU A 29 21.64 -1.91 1.13
N SER A 30 20.77 -0.89 1.11
CA SER A 30 21.11 0.43 0.57
C SER A 30 20.49 1.62 1.32
N GLY A 31 19.82 1.38 2.44
CA GLY A 31 19.01 2.31 3.21
C GLY A 31 18.94 1.89 4.69
N ASP A 32 17.89 2.34 5.39
CA ASP A 32 17.68 2.11 6.82
C ASP A 32 16.75 0.93 7.13
N GLY A 33 16.13 0.34 6.10
CA GLY A 33 15.36 -0.89 6.22
C GLY A 33 13.93 -0.67 6.69
N ASP A 34 13.36 0.51 6.43
CA ASP A 34 12.01 0.89 6.83
C ASP A 34 11.01 0.90 5.64
N PHE A 35 11.48 0.65 4.42
CA PHE A 35 10.65 0.82 3.23
C PHE A 35 9.35 -0.03 3.26
N GLY A 36 9.43 -1.28 3.73
CA GLY A 36 8.25 -2.14 3.86
C GLY A 36 7.23 -1.59 4.86
N ASP A 37 7.70 -1.07 6.00
CA ASP A 37 6.85 -0.45 7.02
C ASP A 37 6.19 0.81 6.48
N ASN A 38 6.99 1.73 5.92
CA ASN A 38 6.52 3.00 5.37
C ASN A 38 5.46 2.79 4.28
N LEU A 39 5.69 1.84 3.37
CA LEU A 39 4.78 1.56 2.27
C LEU A 39 3.46 0.95 2.77
N CYS A 40 3.53 -0.08 3.63
CA CYS A 40 2.34 -0.75 4.15
C CYS A 40 1.52 0.20 5.03
N GLU A 41 2.16 0.95 5.92
CA GLU A 41 1.48 1.94 6.77
C GLU A 41 0.76 3.01 5.93
N GLY A 42 1.43 3.52 4.89
CA GLY A 42 0.82 4.49 3.97
C GLY A 42 -0.40 3.93 3.25
N LEU A 43 -0.31 2.70 2.73
CA LEU A 43 -1.39 2.06 2.01
C LEU A 43 -2.56 1.68 2.92
N ASP A 44 -2.30 1.21 4.13
CA ASP A 44 -3.34 0.88 5.12
C ASP A 44 -4.14 2.12 5.53
N ARG A 45 -3.50 3.28 5.66
CA ARG A 45 -4.19 4.55 5.91
C ARG A 45 -5.12 4.92 4.76
N VAL A 46 -4.69 4.71 3.52
CA VAL A 46 -5.48 5.03 2.32
C VAL A 46 -6.66 4.07 2.17
N THR A 47 -6.43 2.76 2.27
CA THR A 47 -7.51 1.76 2.17
C THR A 47 -8.51 1.90 3.31
N GLY A 48 -8.04 2.18 4.53
CA GLY A 48 -8.91 2.49 5.66
C GLY A 48 -9.79 3.73 5.44
N ALA A 49 -9.27 4.78 4.79
CA ALA A 49 -10.06 5.96 4.44
C ALA A 49 -11.12 5.64 3.37
N LEU A 50 -10.78 4.84 2.36
CA LEU A 50 -11.73 4.39 1.33
C LEU A 50 -12.85 3.54 1.90
N ASP A 51 -12.54 2.66 2.87
CA ASP A 51 -13.54 1.82 3.53
C ASP A 51 -14.48 2.64 4.44
N ALA A 52 -13.99 3.74 5.01
CA ALA A 52 -14.79 4.67 5.81
C ALA A 52 -15.71 5.58 4.96
N HIS A 53 -15.35 5.82 3.69
CA HIS A 53 -16.06 6.71 2.77
C HIS A 53 -16.42 6.01 1.44
N PRO A 54 -17.27 4.97 1.45
CA PRO A 54 -17.52 4.15 0.26
C PRO A 54 -18.25 4.88 -0.89
N ASP A 55 -18.91 6.00 -0.60
CA ASP A 55 -19.73 6.77 -1.56
C ASP A 55 -19.06 8.08 -2.02
N GLU A 56 -17.87 8.43 -1.51
CA GLU A 56 -17.17 9.66 -1.86
C GLU A 56 -16.17 9.38 -3.02
N PRO A 57 -16.20 10.16 -4.11
CA PRO A 57 -15.26 9.93 -5.21
C PRO A 57 -13.81 10.22 -4.78
N PRO A 58 -12.82 9.44 -5.26
CA PRO A 58 -11.40 9.65 -4.97
C PRO A 58 -10.83 10.92 -5.60
#